data_AF-A0AAU9PI17-F1
#
_entry.id   AF-A0AAU9PI17-F1
#
_cell.length_a   1.000
_cell.length_b   1.000
_cell.length_c   1.000
_cell.angle_alpha   90.00
_cell.angle_beta   90.00
_cell.angle_gamma   90.00
#
_symmetry.space_group_name_H-M   'P 1'
#
loop_
_entity.id
_entity.type
_entity.pdbx_description
1 polymer ?
#
loop_
_entity_poly.entity_id
_entity_poly.type
_entity_poly.pdbx_seq_one_letter_code
_entity_poly.pdbx_strand_id
1 'polypeptide(L)'
;MWNKLILLSVVALTFNYLALAYKPSPLQDFCVADPNSSVKVNGVTCKNPMQVQAEDFFFSGLHLKGNTSNQLGSKVTPVFATQLPGLNTLGISMVRTNYAPWGLNPPHTHLRATEILTVLEGTLQVGFVTSNPDNSIHQVSQSQLRYKI
;
A
#
# COMPACT_ATOMS: atom_id res chain seq x y z
N MET A 1 -13.83 -35.26 -33.25
CA MET A 1 -14.21 -33.84 -33.02
C MET A 1 -14.43 -33.53 -31.54
N TRP A 2 -15.15 -34.39 -30.81
CA TRP A 2 -15.45 -34.23 -29.37
C TRP A 2 -14.22 -34.03 -28.46
N ASN A 3 -13.16 -34.83 -28.62
CA ASN A 3 -11.95 -34.72 -27.80
C ASN A 3 -11.20 -33.40 -28.00
N LYS A 4 -11.30 -32.79 -29.20
CA LYS A 4 -10.70 -31.48 -29.47
C LYS A 4 -11.50 -30.36 -28.80
N LEU A 5 -12.83 -30.48 -28.77
CA LEU A 5 -13.73 -29.56 -28.06
C LEU A 5 -13.52 -29.61 -26.54
N ILE A 6 -13.34 -30.81 -25.96
CA ILE A 6 -13.03 -30.97 -24.53
C ILE A 6 -11.65 -30.39 -24.20
N LEU A 7 -10.63 -30.63 -25.04
CA LEU A 7 -9.30 -30.06 -24.81
C LEU A 7 -9.33 -28.52 -24.87
N LEU A 8 -10.06 -27.95 -25.84
CA LEU A 8 -10.23 -26.50 -25.95
C LEU A 8 -11.00 -25.91 -24.75
N SER A 9 -12.01 -26.60 -24.23
CA SER A 9 -12.75 -26.12 -23.04
C SER A 9 -11.92 -26.18 -21.77
N VAL A 10 -11.11 -27.25 -21.58
CA VAL A 10 -10.18 -27.37 -20.45
C VAL A 10 -9.10 -26.29 -20.51
N VAL A 11 -8.53 -26.03 -21.70
CA VAL A 11 -7.55 -24.94 -21.88
C VAL A 11 -8.20 -23.57 -21.64
N ALA A 12 -9.42 -23.32 -22.11
CA ALA A 12 -10.12 -22.06 -21.84
C ALA A 12 -10.38 -21.85 -20.34
N LEU A 13 -10.73 -22.91 -19.59
CA LEU A 13 -10.95 -22.84 -18.14
C LEU A 13 -9.65 -22.57 -17.35
N THR A 14 -8.49 -23.05 -17.81
CA THR A 14 -7.21 -22.78 -17.12
C THR A 14 -6.73 -21.33 -17.32
N PHE A 15 -7.09 -20.66 -18.41
CA PHE A 15 -6.76 -19.24 -18.64
C PHE A 15 -7.58 -18.24 -17.79
N ASN A 16 -8.68 -18.68 -17.15
CA ASN A 16 -9.55 -17.79 -16.36
C ASN A 16 -9.04 -17.47 -14.94
N TYR A 17 -7.92 -18.05 -14.51
CA TYR A 17 -7.42 -17.91 -13.12
C TYR A 17 -6.30 -16.86 -12.93
N LEU A 18 -6.06 -15.99 -13.90
CA LEU A 18 -5.17 -14.83 -13.69
C LEU A 18 -5.93 -13.70 -12.99
N ALA A 19 -6.23 -13.88 -11.70
CA ALA A 19 -6.70 -12.81 -10.85
C ALA A 19 -5.53 -11.87 -10.54
N LEU A 20 -5.40 -10.81 -11.33
CA LEU A 20 -4.42 -9.76 -11.10
C LEU A 20 -4.94 -8.81 -10.01
N ALA A 21 -4.50 -9.02 -8.78
CA ALA A 21 -4.89 -8.23 -7.60
C ALA A 21 -4.02 -6.97 -7.41
N TYR A 22 -3.80 -6.20 -8.48
CA TYR A 22 -3.09 -4.91 -8.42
C TYR A 22 -3.98 -3.76 -8.91
N LYS A 23 -3.59 -2.52 -8.59
CA LYS A 23 -4.37 -1.35 -8.99
C LYS A 23 -4.27 -1.14 -10.50
N PRO A 24 -5.39 -0.97 -11.23
CA PRO A 24 -5.35 -0.67 -12.67
C PRO A 24 -4.45 0.53 -12.96
N SER A 25 -3.70 0.49 -14.06
CA SER A 25 -2.89 1.62 -14.50
C SER A 25 -3.78 2.86 -14.75
N PRO A 26 -3.28 4.07 -14.45
CA PRO A 26 -4.04 5.29 -14.72
C PRO A 26 -4.27 5.44 -16.23
N LEU A 27 -5.48 5.87 -16.61
CA LEU A 27 -5.88 6.10 -18.01
C LEU A 27 -5.66 7.56 -18.46
N GLN A 28 -5.22 8.41 -17.55
CA GLN A 28 -4.95 9.83 -17.73
C GLN A 28 -3.91 10.28 -16.70
N ASP A 29 -3.35 11.48 -16.85
CA ASP A 29 -2.27 12.00 -15.99
C ASP A 29 -2.63 12.00 -14.49
N PHE A 30 -3.86 12.39 -14.16
CA PHE A 30 -4.36 12.37 -12.79
C PHE A 30 -5.86 12.12 -12.70
N CYS A 31 -6.29 11.58 -11.56
CA CYS A 31 -7.69 11.49 -11.15
C CYS A 31 -7.73 11.74 -9.65
N VAL A 32 -7.75 13.01 -9.24
CA VAL A 32 -7.82 13.42 -7.83
C VAL A 32 -9.10 12.86 -7.21
N ALA A 33 -9.02 12.16 -6.08
CA ALA A 33 -10.19 11.61 -5.41
C ALA A 33 -11.20 12.70 -5.04
N ASP A 34 -12.47 12.50 -5.40
CA ASP A 34 -13.59 13.36 -4.99
C ASP A 34 -14.27 12.79 -3.73
N PRO A 35 -14.06 13.39 -2.54
CA PRO A 35 -14.67 12.90 -1.30
C PRO A 35 -16.17 13.21 -1.21
N ASN A 36 -16.70 14.11 -2.04
CA ASN A 36 -18.09 14.56 -1.98
C ASN A 36 -19.02 13.77 -2.91
N SER A 37 -18.46 12.88 -3.73
CA SER A 37 -19.22 12.07 -4.65
C SER A 37 -20.01 10.99 -3.92
N SER A 38 -21.30 10.86 -4.24
CA SER A 38 -22.15 9.77 -3.75
C SER A 38 -22.07 8.50 -4.61
N VAL A 39 -21.37 8.56 -5.74
CA VAL A 39 -21.26 7.46 -6.70
C VAL A 39 -20.26 6.42 -6.19
N LYS A 40 -20.66 5.14 -6.23
CA LYS A 40 -19.81 4.01 -5.83
C LYS A 40 -19.16 3.37 -7.06
N VAL A 41 -17.84 3.32 -7.04
CA VAL A 41 -16.99 2.68 -8.07
C VAL A 41 -15.91 1.84 -7.39
N ASN A 42 -15.18 1.02 -8.15
CA ASN A 42 -13.95 0.43 -7.65
C ASN A 42 -12.91 1.54 -7.45
N GLY A 43 -12.57 1.86 -6.20
CA GLY A 43 -11.72 3.00 -5.84
C GLY A 43 -12.54 4.22 -5.41
N VAL A 44 -12.18 5.39 -5.91
CA VAL A 44 -12.87 6.67 -5.65
C VAL A 44 -13.05 7.40 -6.96
N THR A 45 -14.16 8.10 -7.12
CA THR A 45 -14.43 8.95 -8.29
C THR A 45 -13.44 10.11 -8.37
N CYS A 46 -13.30 10.67 -9.58
CA CYS A 46 -12.41 11.79 -9.84
C CYS A 46 -13.14 13.13 -9.65
N LYS A 47 -12.46 14.09 -9.03
CA LYS A 47 -12.82 15.51 -9.05
C LYS A 47 -12.79 16.03 -10.49
N ASN A 48 -13.60 17.05 -10.80
CA ASN A 48 -13.53 17.72 -12.10
C ASN A 48 -12.09 18.25 -12.34
N PRO A 49 -11.43 17.90 -13.45
CA PRO A 49 -10.06 18.34 -13.73
C PRO A 49 -9.87 19.87 -13.70
N MET A 50 -10.92 20.64 -14.03
CA MET A 50 -10.89 22.12 -13.98
C MET A 50 -10.95 22.68 -12.56
N GLN A 51 -11.24 21.85 -11.56
CA GLN A 51 -11.29 22.23 -10.15
C GLN A 51 -10.08 21.71 -9.37
N VAL A 52 -9.19 20.93 -10.01
CA VAL A 52 -7.98 20.39 -9.38
C VAL A 52 -6.99 21.52 -9.12
N GLN A 53 -6.38 21.49 -7.94
CA GLN A 53 -5.40 22.48 -7.49
C GLN A 53 -4.10 21.80 -7.04
N ALA A 54 -3.02 22.56 -6.87
CA ALA A 54 -1.74 22.03 -6.44
C ALA A 54 -1.82 21.35 -5.05
N GLU A 55 -2.69 21.86 -4.19
CA GLU A 55 -2.93 21.36 -2.83
C GLU A 55 -3.51 19.94 -2.84
N ASP A 56 -4.19 19.52 -3.90
CA ASP A 56 -4.69 18.15 -4.05
C ASP A 56 -3.54 17.13 -4.16
N PHE A 57 -2.32 17.58 -4.45
CA PHE A 57 -1.09 16.78 -4.54
C PHE A 57 -0.08 17.07 -3.43
N PHE A 58 -0.46 17.84 -2.41
CA PHE A 58 0.40 18.17 -1.28
C PHE A 58 -0.10 17.56 0.02
N PHE A 59 0.78 16.89 0.75
CA PHE A 59 0.52 16.44 2.12
C PHE A 59 1.65 16.87 3.05
N SER A 60 1.29 17.46 4.18
CA SER A 60 2.23 17.82 5.25
C SER A 60 1.88 17.07 6.54
N GLY A 61 2.82 17.07 7.49
CA GLY A 61 2.65 16.40 8.78
C GLY A 61 3.47 15.12 8.93
N LEU A 62 3.98 14.53 7.84
CA LEU A 62 4.93 13.42 7.94
C LEU A 62 6.26 13.80 8.60
N HIS A 63 6.60 15.08 8.73
CA HIS A 63 7.77 15.53 9.48
C HIS A 63 7.55 15.49 11.00
N LEU A 64 6.30 15.49 11.45
CA LEU A 64 5.94 15.41 12.86
C LEU A 64 6.03 13.97 13.37
N LYS A 65 6.53 13.80 14.60
CA LYS A 65 6.59 12.48 15.24
C LYS A 65 5.20 12.12 15.79
N GLY A 66 4.70 10.93 15.44
CA GLY A 66 3.47 10.40 15.98
C GLY A 66 3.57 10.11 17.48
N ASN A 67 2.45 10.22 18.21
CA ASN A 67 2.40 9.91 19.64
C ASN A 67 2.50 8.40 19.90
N THR A 68 3.63 7.97 20.45
CA THR A 68 3.91 6.57 20.80
C THR A 68 3.60 6.22 22.25
N SER A 69 3.02 7.13 23.04
CA SER A 69 2.55 6.87 24.42
C SER A 69 1.23 6.09 24.41
N ASN A 70 1.29 4.88 23.88
CA ASN A 70 0.19 3.93 23.80
C ASN A 70 0.70 2.50 24.05
N GLN A 71 -0.21 1.55 24.19
CA GLN A 71 0.12 0.16 24.58
C GLN A 71 1.11 -0.54 23.62
N LEU A 72 1.09 -0.17 22.34
CA LEU A 72 1.97 -0.78 21.33
C LEU A 72 3.33 -0.10 21.26
N GLY A 73 3.50 1.08 21.87
CA GLY A 73 4.71 1.88 21.74
C GLY A 73 4.99 2.32 20.30
N SER A 74 4.01 2.28 19.40
CA SER A 74 4.17 2.64 17.99
C SER A 74 3.02 3.51 17.49
N LYS A 75 3.27 4.28 16.44
CA LYS A 75 2.23 5.10 15.78
C LYS A 75 2.44 5.10 14.28
N VAL A 76 1.48 4.53 13.56
CA VAL A 76 1.39 4.60 12.10
C VAL A 76 0.64 5.88 11.70
N THR A 77 1.23 6.63 10.78
CA THR A 77 0.64 7.84 10.17
C THR A 77 0.49 7.59 8.67
N PRO A 78 -0.75 7.34 8.18
CA PRO A 78 -0.98 6.98 6.79
C PRO A 78 -1.08 8.20 5.86
N VAL A 79 -0.64 8.00 4.62
CA VAL A 79 -0.85 8.90 3.48
C VAL A 79 -1.37 8.07 2.31
N PHE A 80 -2.67 7.81 2.35
CA PHE A 80 -3.41 7.13 1.29
C PHE A 80 -4.16 8.15 0.44
N ALA A 81 -4.87 7.70 -0.60
CA ALA A 81 -5.74 8.57 -1.39
C ALA A 81 -6.82 9.29 -0.56
N THR A 82 -7.10 8.82 0.66
CA THR A 82 -7.98 9.49 1.62
C THR A 82 -7.35 10.71 2.30
N GLN A 83 -6.03 10.73 2.47
CA GLN A 83 -5.29 11.87 3.05
C GLN A 83 -4.66 12.75 1.98
N LEU A 84 -4.23 12.15 0.87
CA LEU A 84 -3.64 12.83 -0.28
C LEU A 84 -4.42 12.44 -1.55
N PRO A 85 -5.50 13.18 -1.88
CA PRO A 85 -6.42 12.85 -2.97
C PRO A 85 -5.75 12.63 -4.33
N GLY A 86 -4.64 13.32 -4.61
CA GLY A 86 -3.84 13.15 -5.82
C GLY A 86 -3.24 11.76 -6.02
N LEU A 87 -3.15 10.91 -4.99
CA LEU A 87 -2.68 9.53 -5.13
C LEU A 87 -3.70 8.58 -5.78
N ASN A 88 -4.94 9.04 -5.97
CA ASN A 88 -5.95 8.20 -6.58
C ASN A 88 -5.54 7.83 -8.03
N THR A 89 -5.84 6.58 -8.42
CA THR A 89 -5.32 5.89 -9.63
C THR A 89 -3.79 5.62 -9.72
N LEU A 90 -2.92 6.30 -8.98
CA LEU A 90 -1.45 6.23 -9.20
C LEU A 90 -0.70 4.98 -8.69
N GLY A 91 -1.39 4.02 -8.07
CA GLY A 91 -0.77 2.76 -7.63
C GLY A 91 0.16 2.85 -6.41
N ILE A 92 0.34 4.02 -5.81
CA ILE A 92 1.24 4.23 -4.66
C ILE A 92 0.51 4.72 -3.41
N SER A 93 1.11 4.45 -2.26
CA SER A 93 0.72 4.95 -0.95
C SER A 93 1.96 5.07 -0.06
N MET A 94 1.85 5.81 1.05
CA MET A 94 2.94 5.95 2.00
C MET A 94 2.43 5.88 3.43
N VAL A 95 3.26 5.42 4.35
CA VAL A 95 3.03 5.54 5.79
C VAL A 95 4.34 5.96 6.46
N ARG A 96 4.27 6.77 7.53
CA ARG A 96 5.38 6.93 8.49
C ARG A 96 5.01 6.24 9.78
N THR A 97 5.87 5.34 10.24
CA THR A 97 5.70 4.67 11.53
C THR A 97 6.77 5.14 12.49
N ASN A 98 6.34 5.65 13.65
CA ASN A 98 7.24 5.97 14.76
C ASN A 98 7.17 4.87 15.81
N TYR A 99 8.33 4.50 16.34
CA TYR A 99 8.47 3.52 17.42
C TYR A 99 9.13 4.18 18.63
N ALA A 100 8.59 3.94 19.81
CA ALA A 100 9.30 4.07 21.07
C ALA A 100 10.26 2.88 21.24
N PRO A 101 11.24 2.95 22.17
CA PRO A 101 12.02 1.76 22.54
C PRO A 101 11.11 0.58 22.87
N TRP A 102 11.38 -0.58 22.28
CA TRP A 102 10.56 -1.80 22.40
C TRP A 102 9.13 -1.71 21.85
N GLY A 103 8.79 -0.62 21.16
CA GLY A 103 7.53 -0.48 20.46
C GLY A 103 7.44 -1.48 19.29
N LEU A 104 6.21 -1.91 19.00
CA LEU A 104 5.93 -2.91 17.97
C LEU A 104 4.79 -2.47 17.07
N ASN A 105 4.89 -2.83 15.79
CA ASN A 105 3.76 -2.84 14.88
C ASN A 105 3.34 -4.32 14.78
N PRO A 106 2.16 -4.70 15.29
CA PRO A 106 1.77 -6.11 15.38
C PRO A 106 1.83 -6.81 14.01
N PRO A 107 1.92 -8.15 13.99
CA PRO A 107 1.77 -8.92 12.77
C PRO A 107 0.50 -8.52 12.03
N HIS A 108 0.63 -8.11 10.76
CA HIS A 108 -0.47 -7.67 9.91
C HIS A 108 -0.18 -8.03 8.45
N THR A 109 -1.17 -7.83 7.58
CA THR A 109 -1.08 -8.13 6.15
C THR A 109 -1.62 -6.99 5.30
N HIS A 110 -1.06 -6.84 4.10
CA HIS A 110 -1.55 -5.93 3.07
C HIS A 110 -2.12 -6.75 1.90
N LEU A 111 -3.44 -6.93 1.90
CA LEU A 111 -4.12 -7.84 0.95
C LEU A 111 -3.93 -7.48 -0.54
N ARG A 112 -3.57 -6.24 -0.86
CA ARG A 112 -3.51 -5.72 -2.23
C ARG A 112 -2.26 -4.86 -2.51
N ALA A 113 -1.23 -4.96 -1.68
CA ALA A 113 -0.03 -4.16 -1.85
C ALA A 113 1.20 -4.87 -1.26
N THR A 114 2.32 -4.72 -1.94
CA THR A 114 3.65 -4.98 -1.37
C THR A 114 4.15 -3.74 -0.64
N GLU A 115 4.98 -3.93 0.38
CA GLU A 115 5.57 -2.84 1.16
C GLU A 115 7.09 -2.79 0.96
N ILE A 116 7.63 -1.59 0.82
CA ILE A 116 9.06 -1.32 0.91
C ILE A 116 9.26 -0.39 2.10
N LEU A 117 10.10 -0.81 3.04
CA LEU A 117 10.42 -0.06 4.24
C LEU A 117 11.77 0.63 4.11
N THR A 118 11.86 1.84 4.66
CA THR A 118 13.12 2.54 4.87
C THR A 118 13.10 3.04 6.31
N VAL A 119 14.03 2.55 7.13
CA VAL A 119 14.29 3.16 8.44
C VAL A 119 14.74 4.59 8.16
N LEU A 120 14.48 5.55 9.06
CA LEU A 120 15.02 6.92 8.98
C LEU A 120 15.87 7.29 10.20
N GLU A 121 15.67 6.59 11.31
CA GLU A 121 16.42 6.80 12.55
C GLU A 121 16.35 5.52 13.40
N GLY A 122 17.44 5.18 14.07
CA GLY A 122 17.53 4.01 14.95
C GLY A 122 17.72 2.67 14.22
N THR A 123 17.29 1.60 14.88
CA THR A 123 17.39 0.22 14.41
C THR A 123 16.04 -0.46 14.63
N LEU A 124 15.58 -1.20 13.63
CA LEU A 124 14.30 -1.90 13.63
C LEU A 124 14.51 -3.37 13.24
N GLN A 125 13.97 -4.28 14.04
CA GLN A 125 13.85 -5.68 13.65
C GLN A 125 12.58 -5.85 12.84
N VAL A 126 12.72 -6.26 11.58
CA VAL A 126 11.62 -6.44 10.65
C VAL A 126 11.56 -7.91 10.25
N GLY A 127 10.38 -8.45 10.06
CA GLY A 127 10.24 -9.78 9.49
C GLY A 127 8.92 -9.99 8.77
N PHE A 128 8.88 -11.03 7.94
CA PHE A 128 7.67 -11.47 7.25
C PHE A 128 7.52 -12.99 7.37
N VAL A 129 6.29 -13.45 7.24
CA VAL A 129 5.91 -14.87 7.29
C VAL A 129 5.46 -15.29 5.91
N THR A 130 5.99 -16.39 5.39
CA THR A 130 5.56 -16.93 4.10
C THR A 130 4.29 -17.76 4.24
N SER A 131 3.50 -17.86 3.17
CA SER A 131 2.27 -18.68 3.15
C SER A 131 2.52 -20.16 2.84
N ASN A 132 3.78 -20.58 2.67
CA ASN A 132 4.11 -21.99 2.47
C ASN A 132 3.75 -22.79 3.72
N PRO A 133 3.52 -24.11 3.62
CA PRO A 133 2.97 -24.93 4.71
C PRO A 133 3.66 -24.77 6.07
N ASP A 134 4.96 -24.48 6.04
CA ASP A 134 5.80 -24.35 7.23
C ASP A 134 5.72 -22.96 7.91
N ASN A 135 5.01 -21.99 7.31
CA ASN A 135 4.87 -20.60 7.78
C ASN A 135 6.20 -20.00 8.29
N SER A 136 7.27 -20.16 7.50
CA SER A 136 8.61 -19.76 7.89
C SER A 136 8.71 -18.27 8.18
N ILE A 137 9.39 -17.92 9.28
CA ILE A 137 9.66 -16.53 9.68
C ILE A 137 11.01 -16.12 9.10
N HIS A 138 11.03 -15.01 8.35
CA HIS A 138 12.24 -14.40 7.83
C HIS A 138 12.43 -13.04 8.49
N GLN A 139 13.51 -12.88 9.25
CA GLN A 139 13.81 -11.64 9.98
C GLN A 139 15.07 -10.97 9.46
N VAL A 140 15.05 -9.64 9.43
CA VAL A 140 16.16 -8.78 9.06
C VAL A 140 16.22 -7.63 10.06
N SER A 141 17.40 -7.39 10.64
CA SER A 141 17.67 -6.17 11.39
C SER A 141 18.05 -5.07 10.42
N GLN A 142 17.23 -4.03 10.31
CA GLN A 142 17.51 -2.86 9.50
C GLN A 142 17.95 -1.72 10.42
N SER A 143 19.05 -1.07 10.07
CA SER A 143 19.52 0.14 10.74
C SER A 143 19.74 1.22 9.70
N GLN A 144 19.78 2.48 10.14
CA GLN A 144 20.27 3.54 9.28
C GLN A 144 21.70 3.27 8.82
N LEU A 145 21.88 3.22 7.50
CA LEU A 145 23.19 3.40 6.89
C LEU A 145 23.63 4.82 7.29
N ARG A 146 24.54 4.92 8.25
CA ARG A 146 25.19 6.19 8.59
C ARG A 146 26.09 6.60 7.43
N TYR A 147 25.51 7.17 6.37
CA TYR A 147 26.25 8.05 5.49
C TYR A 147 26.40 9.37 6.25
N LYS A 148 27.51 9.47 6.98
CA LYS A 148 28.01 10.74 7.49
C LYS A 148 28.43 11.53 6.25
N ILE A 149 27.57 12.43 5.79
CA ILE A 149 27.96 13.46 4.82
C ILE A 149 28.93 14.40 5.52
#